data_AF-A0A0A0AED3-F1
#
_entry.id   AF-A0A0A0AED3-F1
#
_cell.length_a   1.000
_cell.length_b   1.000
_cell.length_c   1.000
_cell.angle_alpha   90.00
_cell.angle_beta   90.00
_cell.angle_gamma   90.00
#
_symmetry.space_group_name_H-M   'P 1'
#
loop_
_entity.id
_entity.type
_entity.pdbx_description
1 polymer ?
#
loop_
_entity_poly.entity_id
_entity_poly.type
_entity_poly.pdbx_seq_one_letter_code
_entity_poly.pdbx_strand_id
1 'polypeptide(L)'
;MLRSSQPLMGPNRKRCREDEMLLGTVLDEEDRGFIIDTRSAQAAKQARMTGGGTEPKSSYPQWKRLHRPLERLVTALAQVILDPSCRTLVGFQGLLEREWIEAGHPFHLRCSRSAYSHARLKQEAPLFLLFLDCVWQLSRQFPFSLEFSERLLLTLFDNAYASVYGTFLCNNEKERCLCKVKENTHSLWAWLNQPGERKKYLNPLYSHNALVIWPSVEPQSIQLWQGLFFRWVRSSQYLDEAWTEIQRLAEGN
;
A
#
# COMPACT_ATOMS: atom_id res chain seq x y z
N MET A 1 -12.74 6.90 -3.60
CA MET A 1 -12.60 5.42 -3.72
C MET A 1 -12.94 4.81 -2.38
N LEU A 2 -13.74 3.74 -2.35
CA LEU A 2 -14.12 3.04 -1.12
C LEU A 2 -13.53 1.62 -1.13
N ARG A 3 -13.42 1.01 0.07
CA ARG A 3 -12.98 -0.38 0.24
C ARG A 3 -13.83 -1.10 1.27
N SER A 4 -14.04 -2.39 1.06
CA SER A 4 -14.78 -3.26 1.97
C SER A 4 -14.25 -4.70 1.87
N SER A 5 -14.67 -5.54 2.80
CA SER A 5 -14.57 -6.99 2.65
C SER A 5 -15.77 -7.51 1.84
N GLN A 6 -15.73 -8.79 1.45
CA GLN A 6 -16.84 -9.41 0.72
C GLN A 6 -18.16 -9.36 1.50
N PRO A 7 -19.32 -9.26 0.82
CA PRO A 7 -20.62 -9.37 1.46
C PRO A 7 -20.88 -10.80 1.94
N LEU A 8 -21.59 -10.95 3.06
CA LEU A 8 -21.92 -12.24 3.68
C LEU A 8 -23.22 -12.84 3.14
N MET A 9 -23.26 -13.07 1.84
CA MET A 9 -24.47 -13.59 1.18
C MET A 9 -24.70 -15.08 1.44
N GLY A 10 -23.62 -15.86 1.43
CA GLY A 10 -23.65 -17.32 1.48
C GLY A 10 -24.38 -17.98 0.30
N PRO A 11 -24.63 -19.30 0.39
CA PRO A 11 -25.32 -20.05 -0.67
C PRO A 11 -26.77 -19.59 -0.87
N ASN A 12 -27.41 -19.09 0.20
CA ASN A 12 -28.81 -18.65 0.20
C ASN A 12 -29.01 -17.22 -0.35
N ARG A 13 -27.94 -16.56 -0.81
CA ARG A 13 -27.99 -15.19 -1.37
C ARG A 13 -28.66 -14.19 -0.41
N LYS A 14 -28.29 -14.25 0.88
CA LYS A 14 -28.76 -13.27 1.87
C LYS A 14 -28.44 -11.85 1.42
N ARG A 15 -29.34 -10.94 1.74
CA ARG A 15 -29.26 -9.51 1.42
C ARG A 15 -29.17 -8.69 2.70
N CYS A 16 -28.57 -7.51 2.61
CA CYS A 16 -28.46 -6.55 3.68
C CYS A 16 -29.00 -5.22 3.17
N ARG A 17 -30.12 -4.74 3.70
CA ARG A 17 -30.77 -3.52 3.19
C ARG A 17 -29.95 -2.29 3.51
N GLU A 18 -29.30 -2.30 4.66
CA GLU A 18 -28.45 -1.23 5.16
C GLU A 18 -27.21 -1.08 4.27
N ASP A 19 -26.63 -2.19 3.81
CA ASP A 19 -25.49 -2.21 2.87
C ASP A 19 -25.90 -1.70 1.48
N GLU A 20 -27.06 -2.14 0.98
CA GLU A 20 -27.63 -1.65 -0.28
C GLU A 20 -27.90 -0.14 -0.23
N MET A 21 -28.47 0.34 0.89
CA MET A 21 -28.71 1.77 1.11
C MET A 21 -27.40 2.56 1.19
N LEU A 22 -26.41 2.05 1.93
CA LEU A 22 -25.10 2.70 2.05
C LEU A 22 -24.40 2.84 0.69
N LEU A 23 -24.42 1.80 -0.15
CA LEU A 23 -23.87 1.91 -1.51
C LEU A 23 -24.74 2.81 -2.41
N GLY A 24 -26.04 2.92 -2.12
CA GLY A 24 -26.94 3.85 -2.81
C GLY A 24 -26.63 5.32 -2.53
N THR A 25 -26.10 5.67 -1.35
CA THR A 25 -25.77 7.08 -1.03
C THR A 25 -24.45 7.56 -1.62
N VAL A 26 -23.65 6.66 -2.19
CA VAL A 26 -22.32 6.98 -2.74
C VAL A 26 -22.40 7.55 -4.16
N LEU A 27 -23.46 7.24 -4.90
CA LEU A 27 -23.64 7.67 -6.29
C LEU A 27 -24.79 8.67 -6.36
N ASP A 28 -24.66 9.66 -7.24
CA ASP A 28 -25.79 10.48 -7.67
C ASP A 28 -26.74 9.64 -8.56
N GLU A 29 -28.00 10.06 -8.72
CA GLU A 29 -29.05 9.26 -9.38
C GLU A 29 -28.69 8.83 -10.82
N GLU A 30 -27.91 9.64 -11.53
CA GLU A 30 -27.50 9.39 -12.93
C GLU A 30 -26.20 8.58 -13.06
N ASP A 31 -25.45 8.43 -11.96
CA ASP A 31 -24.12 7.83 -11.98
C ASP A 31 -24.15 6.31 -11.91
N ARG A 32 -23.07 5.70 -12.43
CA ARG A 32 -22.80 4.27 -12.27
C ARG A 32 -21.49 4.03 -11.55
N GLY A 33 -21.54 3.19 -10.53
CA GLY A 33 -20.38 2.77 -9.78
C GLY A 33 -19.76 1.49 -10.31
N PHE A 34 -18.51 1.24 -9.97
CA PHE A 34 -17.81 -0.01 -10.23
C PHE A 34 -17.43 -0.69 -8.91
N ILE A 35 -17.68 -1.99 -8.83
CA ILE A 35 -17.18 -2.84 -7.74
C ILE A 35 -16.09 -3.72 -8.30
N ILE A 36 -14.85 -3.49 -7.87
CA ILE A 36 -13.70 -4.29 -8.29
C ILE A 36 -13.49 -5.38 -7.24
N ASP A 37 -13.99 -6.59 -7.52
CA ASP A 37 -13.68 -7.77 -6.73
C ASP A 37 -12.27 -8.21 -7.09
N THR A 38 -11.37 -8.15 -6.11
CA THR A 38 -9.96 -8.43 -6.32
C THR A 38 -9.66 -9.94 -6.45
N ARG A 39 -10.67 -10.81 -6.44
CA ARG A 39 -10.53 -12.25 -6.61
C ARG A 39 -10.83 -12.66 -8.05
N SER A 40 -10.35 -13.84 -8.44
CA SER A 40 -10.84 -14.50 -9.64
C SER A 40 -12.33 -14.83 -9.51
N ALA A 41 -13.05 -14.89 -10.62
CA ALA A 41 -14.47 -15.26 -10.62
C ALA A 41 -14.72 -16.63 -9.97
N GLN A 42 -13.77 -17.58 -10.12
CA GLN A 42 -13.84 -18.90 -9.50
C GLN A 42 -13.68 -18.83 -7.98
N ALA A 43 -12.71 -18.06 -7.49
CA ALA A 43 -12.50 -17.88 -6.05
C ALA A 43 -13.68 -17.16 -5.38
N ALA A 44 -14.29 -16.18 -6.05
CA ALA A 44 -15.51 -15.53 -5.57
C ALA A 44 -16.69 -16.52 -5.49
N LYS A 45 -16.83 -17.41 -6.47
CA LYS A 45 -17.85 -18.47 -6.46
C LYS A 45 -17.64 -19.46 -5.30
N GLN A 46 -16.39 -19.84 -5.03
CA GLN A 46 -16.05 -20.71 -3.89
C GLN A 46 -16.35 -20.03 -2.56
N ALA A 47 -15.97 -18.75 -2.40
CA ALA A 47 -16.23 -18.00 -1.19
C ALA A 47 -17.72 -17.88 -0.86
N ARG A 48 -18.59 -17.84 -1.89
CA ARG A 48 -20.04 -17.91 -1.69
C ARG A 48 -20.50 -19.19 -1.01
N MET A 49 -19.87 -20.32 -1.32
CA MET A 49 -20.19 -21.61 -0.70
C MET A 49 -19.82 -21.64 0.80
N THR A 50 -18.85 -20.83 1.22
CA THR A 50 -18.38 -20.73 2.60
C THR A 50 -18.96 -19.52 3.35
N GLY A 51 -20.10 -18.99 2.90
CA GLY A 51 -20.79 -17.89 3.59
C GLY A 51 -20.47 -16.47 3.08
N GLY A 52 -19.47 -16.31 2.21
CA GLY A 52 -19.14 -15.05 1.55
C GLY A 52 -20.04 -14.75 0.35
N GLY A 53 -19.57 -13.93 -0.58
CA GLY A 53 -20.40 -13.53 -1.72
C GLY A 53 -19.82 -12.42 -2.58
N THR A 54 -20.70 -11.90 -3.44
CA THR A 54 -20.47 -10.79 -4.37
C THR A 54 -21.79 -10.08 -4.63
N GLU A 55 -21.78 -8.76 -4.75
CA GLU A 55 -22.92 -7.88 -4.99
C GLU A 55 -23.62 -8.21 -6.31
N PRO A 56 -24.85 -8.78 -6.32
CA PRO A 56 -25.55 -9.12 -7.55
C PRO A 56 -26.21 -7.89 -8.18
N LYS A 57 -26.21 -7.81 -9.52
CA LYS A 57 -26.82 -6.70 -10.27
C LYS A 57 -28.31 -6.48 -9.93
N SER A 58 -29.03 -7.54 -9.53
CA SER A 58 -30.43 -7.43 -9.12
C SER A 58 -30.64 -6.65 -7.82
N SER A 59 -29.63 -6.63 -6.94
CA SER A 59 -29.69 -5.93 -5.65
C SER A 59 -28.92 -4.60 -5.68
N TYR A 60 -27.93 -4.48 -6.57
CA TYR A 60 -27.09 -3.29 -6.74
C TYR A 60 -27.13 -2.84 -8.21
N PRO A 61 -28.25 -2.28 -8.70
CA PRO A 61 -28.48 -2.05 -10.13
C PRO A 61 -27.56 -0.98 -10.76
N GLN A 62 -27.18 0.04 -9.98
CA GLN A 62 -26.25 1.10 -10.42
C GLN A 62 -24.77 0.68 -10.39
N TRP A 63 -24.47 -0.49 -9.81
CA TRP A 63 -23.09 -0.95 -9.60
C TRP A 63 -22.71 -2.05 -10.58
N LYS A 64 -21.66 -1.82 -11.36
CA LYS A 64 -21.07 -2.82 -12.26
C LYS A 64 -19.92 -3.54 -11.58
N ARG A 65 -20.10 -4.83 -11.31
CA ARG A 65 -19.05 -5.67 -10.74
C ARG A 65 -18.05 -6.14 -11.80
N LEU A 66 -16.76 -6.06 -11.49
CA LEU A 66 -15.64 -6.57 -12.27
C LEU A 66 -14.80 -7.51 -11.40
N HIS A 67 -14.39 -8.64 -11.96
CA HIS A 67 -13.40 -9.51 -11.33
C HIS A 67 -12.00 -9.18 -11.86
N ARG A 68 -11.09 -8.82 -10.96
CA ARG A 68 -9.69 -8.52 -11.27
C ARG A 68 -8.84 -9.23 -10.22
N PRO A 69 -8.26 -10.40 -10.49
CA PRO A 69 -7.41 -11.09 -9.52
C PRO A 69 -6.21 -10.20 -9.20
N LEU A 70 -6.32 -9.46 -8.11
CA LEU A 70 -5.38 -8.44 -7.65
C LEU A 70 -5.26 -8.60 -6.14
N GLU A 71 -4.07 -8.32 -5.62
CA GLU A 71 -3.87 -8.32 -4.17
C GLU A 71 -4.39 -7.02 -3.55
N ARG A 72 -4.41 -6.92 -2.21
CA ARG A 72 -4.93 -5.76 -1.46
C ARG A 72 -4.18 -4.43 -1.70
N LEU A 73 -3.26 -4.40 -2.66
CA LEU A 73 -2.37 -3.29 -3.01
C LEU A 73 -3.09 -2.18 -3.78
N VAL A 74 -4.25 -2.48 -4.38
CA VAL A 74 -4.91 -1.63 -5.38
C VAL A 74 -5.27 -0.26 -4.82
N THR A 75 -5.78 -0.18 -3.58
CA THR A 75 -6.28 1.10 -3.05
C THR A 75 -5.16 2.07 -2.70
N ALA A 76 -4.09 1.59 -2.05
CA ALA A 76 -2.96 2.44 -1.70
C ALA A 76 -2.19 2.86 -2.96
N LEU A 77 -1.90 1.93 -3.88
CA LEU A 77 -1.16 2.23 -5.10
C LEU A 77 -1.94 3.17 -6.03
N ALA A 78 -3.25 2.96 -6.19
CA ALA A 78 -4.10 3.87 -6.97
C ALA A 78 -4.10 5.28 -6.37
N GLN A 79 -4.06 5.44 -5.05
CA GLN A 79 -3.96 6.75 -4.42
C GLN A 79 -2.62 7.43 -4.69
N VAL A 80 -1.50 6.71 -4.67
CA VAL A 80 -0.19 7.28 -5.09
C VAL A 80 -0.24 7.75 -6.56
N ILE A 81 -0.90 6.99 -7.43
CA ILE A 81 -1.06 7.31 -8.86
C ILE A 81 -1.95 8.54 -9.07
N LEU A 82 -3.12 8.56 -8.44
CA LEU A 82 -4.19 9.51 -8.70
C LEU A 82 -4.05 10.82 -7.90
N ASP A 83 -3.53 10.76 -6.68
CA ASP A 83 -3.52 11.88 -5.74
C ASP A 83 -2.07 12.36 -5.48
N PRO A 84 -1.70 13.58 -5.94
CA PRO A 84 -0.40 14.18 -5.67
C PRO A 84 -0.08 14.34 -4.18
N SER A 85 -1.09 14.49 -3.31
CA SER A 85 -0.85 14.63 -1.87
C SER A 85 -0.20 13.37 -1.29
N CYS A 86 -0.56 12.19 -1.80
CA CYS A 86 -0.02 10.89 -1.41
C CYS A 86 1.44 10.68 -1.87
N ARG A 87 2.00 11.58 -2.69
CA ARG A 87 3.39 11.54 -3.16
C ARG A 87 4.35 12.41 -2.35
N THR A 88 3.80 13.20 -1.42
CA THR A 88 4.60 13.90 -0.40
C THR A 88 5.03 12.92 0.68
N LEU A 89 6.13 13.19 1.39
CA LEU A 89 6.63 12.34 2.48
C LEU A 89 5.57 12.18 3.57
N VAL A 90 4.92 13.27 3.97
CA VAL A 90 3.88 13.24 5.01
C VAL A 90 2.61 12.58 4.49
N GLY A 91 2.19 12.88 3.27
CA GLY A 91 1.00 12.27 2.67
C GLY A 91 1.17 10.77 2.43
N PHE A 92 2.36 10.31 2.07
CA PHE A 92 2.66 8.88 1.95
C PHE A 92 2.65 8.17 3.30
N GLN A 93 3.20 8.78 4.36
CA GLN A 93 3.07 8.24 5.73
C GLN A 93 1.60 8.16 6.17
N GLY A 94 0.80 9.20 5.90
CA GLY A 94 -0.64 9.19 6.18
C GLY A 94 -1.41 8.15 5.37
N LEU A 95 -1.02 7.92 4.11
CA LEU A 95 -1.56 6.84 3.28
C LEU A 95 -1.27 5.47 3.90
N LEU A 96 -0.04 5.26 4.40
CA LEU A 96 0.35 4.01 5.06
C LEU A 96 -0.44 3.78 6.36
N GLU A 97 -0.60 4.81 7.18
CA GLU A 97 -1.40 4.73 8.41
C GLU A 97 -2.84 4.30 8.08
N ARG A 98 -3.49 5.00 7.14
CA ARG A 98 -4.89 4.73 6.78
C ARG A 98 -5.08 3.39 6.06
N GLU A 99 -4.32 3.13 5.01
CA GLU A 99 -4.60 2.00 4.09
C GLU A 99 -3.99 0.67 4.53
N TRP A 100 -2.96 0.72 5.38
CA TRP A 100 -2.29 -0.48 5.87
C TRP A 100 -2.55 -0.71 7.35
N ILE A 101 -2.30 0.27 8.21
CA ILE A 101 -2.34 0.07 9.66
C ILE A 101 -3.79 0.08 10.17
N GLU A 102 -4.51 1.18 9.99
CA GLU A 102 -5.90 1.36 10.44
C GLU A 102 -6.85 0.38 9.73
N ALA A 103 -6.62 0.13 8.44
CA ALA A 103 -7.40 -0.83 7.67
C ALA A 103 -7.11 -2.31 8.03
N GLY A 104 -6.24 -2.58 9.00
CA GLY A 104 -6.02 -3.89 9.59
C GLY A 104 -5.22 -4.84 8.71
N HIS A 105 -4.16 -4.34 8.05
CA HIS A 105 -3.16 -5.23 7.47
C HIS A 105 -2.49 -6.02 8.61
N PRO A 106 -2.46 -7.36 8.55
CA PRO A 106 -1.96 -8.17 9.65
C PRO A 106 -0.43 -8.24 9.65
N PHE A 107 0.24 -7.11 9.95
CA PHE A 107 1.70 -6.97 9.93
C PHE A 107 2.38 -8.00 10.82
N HIS A 108 1.93 -8.16 12.08
CA HIS A 108 2.54 -9.14 12.98
C HIS A 108 2.50 -10.56 12.40
N LEU A 109 1.40 -10.99 11.81
CA LEU A 109 1.27 -12.30 11.19
C LEU A 109 2.11 -12.43 9.91
N ARG A 110 2.09 -11.41 9.03
CA ARG A 110 2.72 -11.42 7.70
C ARG A 110 4.22 -11.15 7.74
N CYS A 111 4.70 -10.46 8.77
CA CYS A 111 6.10 -10.09 8.99
C CYS A 111 6.68 -10.78 10.25
N SER A 112 6.00 -11.79 10.81
CA SER A 112 6.46 -12.55 12.00
C SER A 112 7.82 -13.23 11.80
N ARG A 113 8.21 -13.46 10.56
CA ARG A 113 9.50 -14.02 10.17
C ARG A 113 10.15 -13.11 9.15
N SER A 114 11.47 -13.18 9.09
CA SER A 114 12.26 -12.51 8.07
C SER A 114 11.70 -12.82 6.68
N ALA A 115 11.65 -11.80 5.80
CA ALA A 115 11.32 -11.97 4.38
C ALA A 115 12.18 -13.03 3.68
N TYR A 116 13.32 -13.38 4.27
CA TYR A 116 14.29 -14.36 3.79
C TYR A 116 14.12 -15.77 4.41
N SER A 117 13.07 -16.00 5.21
CA SER A 117 12.84 -17.31 5.83
C SER A 117 12.46 -18.37 4.80
N HIS A 118 13.08 -19.55 4.88
CA HIS A 118 12.73 -20.70 4.03
C HIS A 118 11.52 -21.49 4.52
N ALA A 119 10.96 -21.13 5.68
CA ALA A 119 9.84 -21.83 6.27
C ALA A 119 8.51 -21.40 5.62
N ARG A 120 7.88 -22.30 4.85
CA ARG A 120 6.62 -22.01 4.15
C ARG A 120 5.43 -22.09 5.11
N LEU A 121 5.05 -20.97 5.72
CA LEU A 121 3.75 -20.85 6.37
C LEU A 121 2.66 -20.66 5.30
N LYS A 122 1.50 -21.31 5.47
CA LYS A 122 0.34 -21.21 4.55
C LYS A 122 -0.19 -19.78 4.33
N GLN A 123 0.29 -18.81 5.09
CA GLN A 123 -0.26 -17.46 5.16
C GLN A 123 0.77 -16.34 4.94
N GLU A 124 2.05 -16.65 4.66
CA GLU A 124 3.00 -15.60 4.28
C GLU A 124 2.72 -15.10 2.86
N ALA A 125 2.52 -13.79 2.73
CA ALA A 125 2.45 -13.10 1.45
C ALA A 125 3.17 -11.76 1.66
N PRO A 126 4.23 -11.44 0.89
CA PRO A 126 5.01 -10.22 1.06
C PRO A 126 4.28 -9.00 0.48
N LEU A 127 3.01 -8.81 0.86
CA LEU A 127 2.12 -7.80 0.28
C LEU A 127 2.66 -6.38 0.50
N PHE A 128 3.13 -6.07 1.71
CA PHE A 128 3.69 -4.76 2.00
C PHE A 128 4.97 -4.51 1.20
N LEU A 129 5.84 -5.52 1.09
CA LEU A 129 7.01 -5.44 0.23
C LEU A 129 6.63 -5.23 -1.24
N LEU A 130 5.65 -5.98 -1.78
CA LEU A 130 5.20 -5.81 -3.16
C LEU A 130 4.63 -4.42 -3.40
N PHE A 131 3.92 -3.84 -2.44
CA PHE A 131 3.49 -2.45 -2.51
C PHE A 131 4.67 -1.47 -2.59
N LEU A 132 5.67 -1.64 -1.71
CA LEU A 132 6.86 -0.79 -1.72
C LEU A 132 7.63 -0.93 -3.03
N ASP A 133 7.71 -2.13 -3.60
CA ASP A 133 8.30 -2.37 -4.93
C ASP A 133 7.52 -1.61 -6.00
N CYS A 134 6.19 -1.70 -6.03
CA CYS A 134 5.38 -0.92 -6.97
C CYS A 134 5.63 0.60 -6.83
N VAL A 135 5.75 1.12 -5.61
CA VAL A 135 6.07 2.55 -5.38
C VAL A 135 7.49 2.88 -5.86
N TRP A 136 8.44 1.96 -5.71
CA TRP A 136 9.78 2.08 -6.28
C TRP A 136 9.75 2.08 -7.82
N GLN A 137 8.92 1.24 -8.46
CA GLN A 137 8.72 1.30 -9.92
C GLN A 137 8.18 2.68 -10.35
N LEU A 138 7.25 3.26 -9.58
CA LEU A 138 6.74 4.61 -9.84
C LEU A 138 7.84 5.66 -9.73
N SER A 139 8.69 5.61 -8.69
CA SER A 139 9.79 6.58 -8.55
C SER A 139 10.79 6.50 -9.70
N ARG A 140 11.01 5.30 -10.28
CA ARG A 140 11.87 5.09 -11.45
C ARG A 140 11.28 5.68 -12.73
N GLN A 141 9.99 5.50 -12.96
CA GLN A 141 9.30 6.01 -14.15
C GLN A 141 8.97 7.51 -14.04
N PHE A 142 8.84 8.03 -12.82
CA PHE A 142 8.51 9.43 -12.53
C PHE A 142 9.49 10.04 -11.51
N PRO A 143 10.77 10.25 -11.88
CA PRO A 143 11.85 10.62 -10.95
C PRO A 143 11.64 11.94 -10.20
N PHE A 144 10.77 12.83 -10.71
CA PHE A 144 10.49 14.13 -10.10
C PHE A 144 9.18 14.17 -9.30
N SER A 145 8.35 13.11 -9.34
CA SER A 145 6.96 13.19 -8.85
C SER A 145 6.75 12.75 -7.40
N LEU A 146 7.74 12.10 -6.78
CA LEU A 146 7.69 11.64 -5.40
C LEU A 146 8.67 12.45 -4.55
N GLU A 147 8.19 13.01 -3.43
CA GLU A 147 9.00 13.85 -2.51
C GLU A 147 10.01 13.01 -1.74
N PHE A 148 9.78 11.70 -1.64
CA PHE A 148 10.63 10.79 -0.92
C PHE A 148 11.47 9.91 -1.85
N SER A 149 12.65 9.51 -1.36
CA SER A 149 13.61 8.68 -2.08
C SER A 149 13.44 7.19 -1.77
N GLU A 150 14.17 6.35 -2.51
CA GLU A 150 14.28 4.91 -2.27
C GLU A 150 14.67 4.58 -0.82
N ARG A 151 15.46 5.45 -0.17
CA ARG A 151 15.89 5.26 1.22
C ARG A 151 14.73 5.19 2.19
N LEU A 152 13.63 5.92 1.95
CA LEU A 152 12.41 5.80 2.75
C LEU A 152 11.83 4.40 2.59
N LEU A 153 11.70 3.91 1.36
CA LEU A 153 11.09 2.61 1.07
C LEU A 153 11.88 1.46 1.70
N LEU A 154 13.22 1.51 1.63
CA LEU A 154 14.09 0.55 2.32
C LEU A 154 13.91 0.60 3.85
N THR A 155 13.83 1.81 4.41
CA THR A 155 13.61 2.00 5.86
C THR A 155 12.26 1.46 6.31
N LEU A 156 11.20 1.68 5.52
CA LEU A 156 9.87 1.13 5.77
C LEU A 156 9.87 -0.39 5.71
N PHE A 157 10.55 -0.96 4.71
CA PHE A 157 10.73 -2.41 4.60
C PHE A 157 11.40 -2.97 5.85
N ASP A 158 12.56 -2.45 6.24
CA ASP A 158 13.29 -2.98 7.40
C ASP A 158 12.46 -2.86 8.69
N ASN A 159 11.78 -1.73 8.90
CA ASN A 159 10.91 -1.51 10.07
C ASN A 159 9.61 -2.33 10.06
N ALA A 160 9.16 -2.85 8.92
CA ALA A 160 8.01 -3.75 8.90
C ALA A 160 8.35 -5.14 9.48
N TYR A 161 9.61 -5.57 9.37
CA TYR A 161 10.09 -6.88 9.84
C TYR A 161 10.81 -6.82 11.18
N ALA A 162 11.61 -5.78 11.41
CA ALA A 162 12.37 -5.59 12.64
C ALA A 162 12.43 -4.10 12.97
N SER A 163 11.76 -3.70 14.05
CA SER A 163 11.68 -2.31 14.45
C SER A 163 11.74 -2.13 15.95
N VAL A 164 12.29 -1.00 16.35
CA VAL A 164 12.22 -0.45 17.71
C VAL A 164 10.94 0.39 17.92
N TYR A 165 10.14 0.61 16.86
CA TYR A 165 8.93 1.42 16.87
C TYR A 165 7.67 0.57 16.87
N GLY A 166 6.56 1.14 17.38
CA GLY A 166 5.25 0.48 17.40
C GLY A 166 4.46 0.54 16.10
N THR A 167 4.93 1.29 15.10
CA THR A 167 4.16 1.63 13.90
C THR A 167 3.60 0.40 13.19
N PHE A 168 4.40 -0.64 12.98
CA PHE A 168 3.98 -1.87 12.29
C PHE A 168 3.69 -3.06 13.22
N LEU A 169 3.48 -2.83 14.52
CA LEU A 169 3.11 -3.88 15.47
C LEU A 169 1.62 -4.26 15.37
N CYS A 170 1.32 -5.49 15.83
CA CYS A 170 -0.02 -6.11 15.87
C CYS A 170 -0.63 -6.37 14.48
N ASN A 171 -1.87 -6.88 14.45
CA ASN A 171 -2.55 -7.21 13.19
C ASN A 171 -3.73 -6.29 12.82
N ASN A 172 -4.21 -5.49 13.77
CA ASN A 172 -5.37 -4.62 13.60
C ASN A 172 -5.41 -3.59 14.74
N GLU A 173 -6.23 -2.54 14.59
CA GLU A 173 -6.32 -1.46 15.57
C GLU A 173 -6.84 -1.95 16.94
N LYS A 174 -7.73 -2.95 16.97
CA LYS A 174 -8.20 -3.53 18.24
C LYS A 174 -7.05 -4.11 19.06
N GLU A 175 -6.18 -4.91 18.44
CA GLU A 175 -4.98 -5.45 19.09
C GLU A 175 -4.02 -4.33 19.53
N ARG A 176 -3.83 -3.29 18.69
CA ARG A 176 -2.98 -2.14 19.02
C ARG A 176 -3.47 -1.39 20.26
N CYS A 177 -4.78 -1.21 20.39
CA CYS A 177 -5.39 -0.63 21.59
C CYS A 177 -5.19 -1.51 22.83
N LEU A 178 -5.41 -2.83 22.71
CA LEU A 178 -5.23 -3.77 23.82
C LEU A 178 -3.77 -3.81 24.32
N CYS A 179 -2.82 -3.76 23.40
CA CYS A 179 -1.39 -3.70 23.71
C CYS A 179 -0.90 -2.30 24.13
N LYS A 180 -1.77 -1.28 24.10
CA LYS A 180 -1.43 0.12 24.40
C LYS A 180 -0.20 0.59 23.61
N VAL A 181 -0.19 0.30 22.30
CA VAL A 181 0.98 0.56 21.44
C VAL A 181 1.34 2.05 21.45
N LYS A 182 0.35 2.94 21.40
CA LYS A 182 0.57 4.40 21.36
C LYS A 182 1.25 4.91 22.63
N GLU A 183 0.95 4.30 23.77
CA GLU A 183 1.48 4.68 25.08
C GLU A 183 2.82 4.01 25.40
N ASN A 184 3.00 2.78 24.97
CA ASN A 184 4.15 1.95 25.34
C ASN A 184 5.29 1.95 24.33
N THR A 185 5.12 2.57 23.15
CA THR A 185 6.12 2.54 22.08
C THR A 185 6.26 3.89 21.39
N HIS A 186 7.40 4.10 20.74
CA HIS A 186 7.60 5.27 19.90
C HIS A 186 7.05 5.05 18.48
N SER A 187 6.59 6.13 17.85
CA SER A 187 6.17 6.12 16.45
C SER A 187 7.37 6.29 15.52
N LEU A 188 7.44 5.44 14.48
CA LEU A 188 8.41 5.59 13.39
C LEU A 188 8.24 6.95 12.68
N TRP A 189 7.00 7.42 12.52
CA TRP A 189 6.71 8.71 11.90
C TRP A 189 7.31 9.87 12.68
N ALA A 190 7.25 9.81 14.02
CA ALA A 190 7.82 10.84 14.87
C ALA A 190 9.35 10.93 14.72
N TRP A 191 10.01 9.80 14.50
CA TRP A 191 11.46 9.75 14.24
C TRP A 191 11.81 10.20 12.83
N LEU A 192 11.15 9.66 11.79
CA LEU A 192 11.40 9.98 10.39
C LEU A 192 11.21 11.48 10.08
N ASN A 193 10.30 12.14 10.79
CA ASN A 193 9.98 13.56 10.57
C ASN A 193 10.86 14.53 11.37
N GLN A 194 11.83 14.05 12.17
CA GLN A 194 12.80 14.92 12.81
C GLN A 194 13.60 15.69 11.74
N PRO A 195 13.86 17.00 11.90
CA PRO A 195 14.47 17.81 10.82
C PRO A 195 15.80 17.27 10.27
N GLY A 196 16.66 16.72 11.13
CA GLY A 196 17.93 16.13 10.71
C GLY A 196 17.80 14.79 9.99
N GLU A 197 16.78 14.02 10.35
CA GLU A 197 16.55 12.69 9.78
C GLU A 197 15.74 12.77 8.48
N ARG A 198 14.70 13.63 8.46
CA ARG A 198 13.80 13.85 7.32
C ARG A 198 14.56 14.08 6.02
N LYS A 199 15.61 14.91 6.05
CA LYS A 199 16.41 15.26 4.86
C LYS A 199 16.98 14.05 4.12
N LYS A 200 17.33 12.97 4.84
CA LYS A 200 17.89 11.74 4.25
C LYS A 200 16.89 11.01 3.36
N TYR A 201 15.61 11.24 3.58
CA TYR A 201 14.51 10.56 2.88
C TYR A 201 13.92 11.39 1.76
N LEU A 202 14.31 12.66 1.61
CA LEU A 202 13.77 13.51 0.56
C LEU A 202 14.45 13.22 -0.76
N ASN A 203 13.68 13.33 -1.83
CA ASN A 203 14.16 13.33 -3.19
C ASN A 203 14.53 14.78 -3.55
N PRO A 204 15.82 15.11 -3.75
CA PRO A 204 16.25 16.46 -4.11
C PRO A 204 15.72 16.92 -5.46
N LEU A 205 15.28 15.98 -6.32
CA LEU A 205 14.70 16.27 -7.63
C LEU A 205 13.18 16.47 -7.56
N TYR A 206 12.57 16.42 -6.38
CA TYR A 206 11.12 16.52 -6.29
C TYR A 206 10.61 17.86 -6.85
N SER A 207 9.61 17.76 -7.73
CA SER A 207 8.80 18.86 -8.20
C SER A 207 7.34 18.49 -8.05
N HIS A 208 6.52 19.44 -7.57
CA HIS A 208 5.10 19.17 -7.41
C HIS A 208 4.45 18.87 -8.77
N ASN A 209 4.02 17.62 -8.96
CA ASN A 209 3.31 17.18 -10.16
C ASN A 209 1.83 16.96 -9.80
N ALA A 210 0.96 17.88 -10.20
CA ALA A 210 -0.48 17.80 -9.94
C ALA A 210 -1.19 16.74 -10.81
N LEU A 211 -0.54 16.23 -11.86
CA LEU A 211 -1.15 15.30 -12.81
C LEU A 211 -1.14 13.87 -12.27
N VAL A 212 -2.06 13.05 -12.79
CA VAL A 212 -2.06 11.60 -12.58
C VAL A 212 -0.83 10.97 -13.25
N ILE A 213 -0.13 10.08 -12.54
CA ILE A 213 1.06 9.38 -13.06
C ILE A 213 0.69 7.97 -13.55
N TRP A 214 0.53 7.78 -14.86
CA TRP A 214 0.17 6.49 -15.45
C TRP A 214 1.42 5.68 -15.80
N PRO A 215 1.87 4.72 -14.97
CA PRO A 215 3.06 3.94 -15.28
C PRO A 215 2.84 2.98 -16.44
N SER A 216 3.92 2.68 -17.16
CA SER A 216 3.99 1.50 -18.00
C SER A 216 4.04 0.24 -17.12
N VAL A 217 3.19 -0.73 -17.45
CA VAL A 217 3.12 -2.06 -16.84
C VAL A 217 3.67 -3.15 -17.76
N GLU A 218 4.32 -2.76 -18.86
CA GLU A 218 4.95 -3.71 -19.77
C GLU A 218 6.16 -4.38 -19.08
N PRO A 219 6.41 -5.69 -19.28
CA PRO A 219 7.50 -6.39 -18.61
C PRO A 219 8.88 -5.72 -18.78
N GLN A 220 9.15 -5.13 -19.95
CA GLN A 220 10.39 -4.39 -20.24
C GLN A 220 10.54 -3.09 -19.45
N SER A 221 9.45 -2.52 -18.96
CA SER A 221 9.45 -1.29 -18.16
C SER A 221 9.61 -1.54 -16.66
N ILE A 222 9.51 -2.81 -16.23
CA ILE A 222 9.64 -3.22 -14.83
C ILE A 222 11.07 -3.68 -14.57
N GLN A 223 11.71 -3.11 -13.56
CA GLN A 223 13.09 -3.43 -13.20
C GLN A 223 13.12 -4.19 -11.88
N LEU A 224 14.12 -5.06 -11.69
CA LEU A 224 14.36 -5.63 -10.37
C LEU A 224 14.85 -4.53 -9.42
N TRP A 225 14.25 -4.44 -8.23
CA TRP A 225 14.67 -3.48 -7.22
C TRP A 225 16.02 -3.86 -6.60
N GLN A 226 17.10 -3.47 -7.29
CA GLN A 226 18.47 -3.90 -6.93
C GLN A 226 18.90 -3.38 -5.56
N GLY A 227 18.53 -2.15 -5.19
CA GLY A 227 18.88 -1.58 -3.89
C GLY A 227 18.26 -2.32 -2.70
N LEU A 228 17.20 -3.10 -2.92
CA LEU A 228 16.66 -4.02 -1.93
C LEU A 228 17.21 -5.45 -2.12
N PHE A 229 16.99 -6.06 -3.29
CA PHE A 229 17.24 -7.49 -3.50
C PHE A 229 18.72 -7.84 -3.65
N PHE A 230 19.57 -6.89 -4.06
CA PHE A 230 21.02 -7.07 -4.20
C PHE A 230 21.83 -6.27 -3.18
N ARG A 231 21.19 -5.76 -2.11
CA ARG A 231 21.84 -4.91 -1.10
C ARG A 231 23.04 -5.54 -0.38
N TRP A 232 23.12 -6.88 -0.38
CA TRP A 232 24.22 -7.64 0.22
C TRP A 232 25.24 -8.18 -0.79
N VAL A 233 24.96 -8.04 -2.09
CA VAL A 233 25.76 -8.57 -3.19
C VAL A 233 26.52 -7.45 -3.90
N ARG A 234 25.91 -6.28 -4.02
CA ARG A 234 26.48 -5.11 -4.69
C ARG A 234 26.76 -4.02 -3.66
N SER A 235 27.95 -3.43 -3.73
CA SER A 235 28.25 -2.21 -2.97
C SER A 235 27.32 -1.08 -3.40
N SER A 236 26.73 -0.38 -2.44
CA SER A 236 25.93 0.84 -2.68
C SER A 236 26.80 2.06 -2.95
N GLN A 237 28.13 1.97 -2.77
CA GLN A 237 29.05 3.11 -2.80
C GLN A 237 28.83 4.04 -4.00
N TYR A 238 28.81 3.50 -5.22
CA TYR A 238 28.65 4.31 -6.43
C TYR A 238 27.26 4.97 -6.54
N LEU A 239 26.22 4.32 -6.02
CA LEU A 239 24.87 4.89 -5.97
C LEU A 239 24.81 6.00 -4.92
N ASP A 240 25.44 5.80 -3.77
CA ASP A 240 25.52 6.80 -2.70
C ASP A 240 26.33 8.03 -3.13
N GLU A 241 27.44 7.83 -3.85
CA GLU A 241 28.24 8.89 -4.47
C GLU A 241 27.43 9.67 -5.50
N ALA A 242 26.73 8.98 -6.41
CA ALA A 242 25.87 9.60 -7.41
C ALA A 242 24.74 10.42 -6.76
N TRP A 243 24.10 9.89 -5.72
CA TRP A 243 23.05 10.60 -4.98
C TRP A 243 23.58 11.83 -4.24
N THR A 244 24.77 11.74 -3.67
CA THR A 244 25.43 12.87 -3.02
C THR A 244 25.71 13.99 -4.03
N GLU A 245 26.13 13.63 -5.25
CA GLU A 245 26.36 14.60 -6.32
C GLU A 245 25.05 15.24 -6.80
N ILE A 246 24.00 14.43 -7.02
CA ILE A 246 22.67 14.94 -7.38
C ILE A 246 22.17 15.94 -6.33
N GLN A 247 22.35 15.63 -5.04
CA GLN A 247 21.95 16.54 -3.97
C GLN A 247 22.75 17.84 -4.00
N ARG A 248 24.07 17.80 -4.22
CA ARG A 248 24.88 19.01 -4.38
C ARG A 248 24.43 19.87 -5.57
N LEU A 249 24.11 19.25 -6.71
CA LEU A 249 23.63 19.96 -7.89
C LEU A 249 22.25 20.59 -7.68
N ALA A 250 21.37 19.94 -6.93
CA ALA A 250 20.04 20.44 -6.63
C ALA A 250 20.06 21.61 -5.61
N GLU A 251 20.99 21.59 -4.66
CA GLU A 251 21.16 22.65 -3.65
C GLU A 251 21.98 23.86 -4.17
N GLY A 252 22.74 23.67 -5.25
CA GLY A 252 23.59 24.69 -5.87
C GLY A 252 22.89 25.61 -6.89
N ASN A 253 21.62 25.34 -7.22
CA ASN A 253 20.76 26.18 -8.07
C ASN A 253 19.69 26.90 -7.23
#